data_AF-A0A382NCQ7-F1
#
_entry.id   AF-A0A382NCQ7-F1
#
_cell.length_a   1.000
_cell.length_b   1.000
_cell.length_c   1.000
_cell.angle_alpha   90.00
_cell.angle_beta   90.00
_cell.angle_gamma   90.00
#
_symmetry.space_group_name_H-M   'P 1'
#
loop_
_entity.id
_entity.type
_entity.pdbx_description
1 polymer ?
#
loop_
_entity_poly.entity_id
_entity_poly.type
_entity_poly.pdbx_seq_one_letter_code
_entity_poly.pdbx_strand_id
1 'polypeptide(L)'
;MQHIALSSFNKERCRPFFDKLTEYFRQHHHSEEGDADGYEELLYRVRRPYTPEMLDMIDYWMGLEKRDWREETQREVMLALYAIRYPDTLLLESFTEKARSDLRRLSAYLHFTNHTYAIWDEDTRMGLVKLGIEIPATESADPFVYGAYVSAIELLKDVAPFTCFIEHDVPRQRLFQAALAAYGRE
;
A
#
# COMPACT_ATOMS: atom_id res chain seq x y z
N MET A 1 10.86 -2.06 -15.44
CA MET A 1 9.73 -1.12 -15.22
C MET A 1 8.98 -0.93 -16.52
N GLN A 2 7.80 -1.53 -16.67
CA GLN A 2 6.86 -1.10 -17.70
C GLN A 2 6.17 0.17 -17.18
N HIS A 3 6.68 1.34 -17.57
CA HIS A 3 5.93 2.58 -17.44
C HIS A 3 4.73 2.47 -18.39
N ILE A 4 3.50 2.38 -17.85
CA ILE A 4 2.33 2.69 -18.66
C ILE A 4 2.48 4.17 -19.03
N ALA A 5 2.77 4.45 -20.28
CA ALA A 5 2.88 5.82 -20.75
C ALA A 5 1.53 6.50 -20.51
N LEU A 6 1.53 7.71 -19.93
CA LEU A 6 0.34 8.53 -19.73
C LEU A 6 -0.50 8.67 -21.01
N SER A 7 0.13 8.57 -22.19
CA SER A 7 -0.51 8.59 -23.51
C SER A 7 -1.37 7.37 -23.84
N SER A 8 -1.16 6.24 -23.16
CA SER A 8 -1.92 4.99 -23.32
C SER A 8 -2.97 4.78 -22.23
N PHE A 9 -2.97 5.63 -21.19
CA PHE A 9 -3.87 5.51 -20.06
C PHE A 9 -5.24 6.13 -20.38
N ASN A 10 -6.31 5.34 -20.31
CA ASN A 10 -7.65 5.79 -20.61
C ASN A 10 -8.26 6.52 -19.39
N LYS A 11 -8.06 7.83 -19.33
CA LYS A 11 -8.59 8.69 -18.26
C LYS A 11 -10.12 8.63 -18.13
N GLU A 12 -10.85 8.48 -19.23
CA GLU A 12 -12.31 8.40 -19.22
C GLU A 12 -12.81 7.16 -18.47
N ARG A 13 -12.08 6.04 -18.53
CA ARG A 13 -12.41 4.84 -17.74
C ARG A 13 -12.29 5.06 -16.23
N CYS A 14 -11.51 6.05 -15.80
CA CYS A 14 -11.31 6.37 -14.38
C CYS A 14 -12.35 7.34 -13.84
N ARG A 15 -13.14 7.98 -14.71
CA ARG A 15 -14.13 8.97 -14.30
C ARG A 15 -15.14 8.45 -13.27
N PRO A 16 -15.74 7.25 -13.41
CA PRO A 16 -16.67 6.74 -12.39
C PRO A 16 -16.02 6.57 -11.02
N PHE A 17 -14.75 6.16 -10.99
CA PHE A 17 -13.98 6.04 -9.76
C PHE A 17 -13.68 7.43 -9.15
N PHE A 18 -13.21 8.38 -9.95
CA PHE A 18 -12.88 9.72 -9.47
C PHE A 18 -14.10 10.51 -8.97
N ASP A 19 -15.25 10.37 -9.63
CA ASP A 19 -16.51 11.03 -9.24
C ASP A 19 -16.99 10.59 -7.85
N LYS A 20 -16.61 9.38 -7.40
CA LYS A 20 -17.00 8.79 -6.12
C LYS A 20 -15.83 8.55 -5.15
N LEU A 21 -14.63 9.02 -5.47
CA LEU A 21 -13.39 8.67 -4.75
C LEU A 21 -13.50 8.89 -3.24
N THR A 22 -14.08 10.00 -2.82
CA THR A 22 -14.27 10.34 -1.40
C THR A 22 -15.27 9.44 -0.70
N GLU A 23 -16.31 9.04 -1.42
CA GLU A 23 -17.32 8.12 -0.89
C GLU A 23 -16.69 6.75 -0.65
N TYR A 24 -15.97 6.23 -1.64
CA TYR A 24 -15.24 4.96 -1.52
C TYR A 24 -14.19 5.00 -0.41
N PHE A 25 -13.44 6.10 -0.30
CA PHE A 25 -12.49 6.28 0.80
C PHE A 25 -13.17 6.22 2.16
N ARG A 26 -14.29 6.93 2.35
CA ARG A 26 -15.05 6.90 3.61
C ARG A 26 -15.59 5.51 3.91
N GLN A 27 -16.16 4.83 2.92
CA GLN A 27 -16.72 3.49 3.05
C GLN A 27 -15.67 2.47 3.52
N HIS A 28 -14.43 2.55 3.03
CA HIS A 28 -13.38 1.61 3.41
C HIS A 28 -12.61 2.05 4.65
N HIS A 29 -12.02 3.24 4.64
CA HIS A 29 -11.09 3.67 5.69
C HIS A 29 -11.76 3.87 7.04
N HIS A 30 -13.01 4.38 7.06
CA HIS A 30 -13.75 4.62 8.30
C HIS A 30 -14.70 3.45 8.65
N SER A 31 -14.56 2.31 7.98
CA SER A 31 -15.24 1.09 8.42
C SER A 31 -14.56 0.50 9.65
N GLU A 32 -15.25 -0.39 10.36
CA GLU A 32 -14.65 -1.15 11.47
C GLU A 32 -13.39 -1.94 11.03
N GLU A 33 -13.41 -2.49 9.81
CA GLU A 33 -12.26 -3.21 9.23
C GLU A 33 -11.10 -2.25 8.88
N GLY A 34 -11.42 -1.01 8.50
CA GLY A 34 -10.45 -0.01 8.11
C GLY A 34 -9.67 0.61 9.28
N ASP A 35 -10.22 0.53 10.49
CA ASP A 35 -9.69 1.04 11.77
C ASP A 35 -8.91 2.35 11.60
N ALA A 36 -9.63 3.43 11.25
CA ALA A 36 -9.05 4.74 10.99
C ALA A 36 -8.27 5.29 12.20
N ASP A 37 -8.83 5.16 13.40
CA ASP A 37 -8.19 5.64 14.63
C ASP A 37 -6.87 4.90 14.90
N GLY A 38 -6.86 3.56 14.77
CA GLY A 38 -5.65 2.76 14.92
C GLY A 38 -4.62 3.05 13.82
N TYR A 39 -5.09 3.28 12.59
CA TYR A 39 -4.23 3.68 11.47
C TYR A 39 -3.52 5.01 11.76
N GLU A 40 -4.27 6.04 12.16
CA GLU A 40 -3.72 7.36 12.48
C GLU A 40 -2.75 7.28 13.67
N GLU A 41 -3.09 6.52 14.71
CA GLU A 41 -2.21 6.29 15.85
C GLU A 41 -0.85 5.70 15.41
N LEU A 42 -0.86 4.71 14.52
CA LEU A 42 0.37 4.11 13.99
C LEU A 42 1.24 5.10 13.22
N LEU A 43 0.64 6.05 12.47
CA LEU A 43 1.40 7.08 11.75
C LEU A 43 2.30 7.90 12.69
N TYR A 44 1.86 8.12 13.94
CA TYR A 44 2.61 8.86 14.96
C TYR A 44 3.52 7.97 15.82
N ARG A 45 3.13 6.72 16.06
CA ARG A 45 3.90 5.80 16.92
C ARG A 45 5.09 5.16 16.21
N VAL A 46 4.96 4.85 14.92
CA VAL A 46 6.03 4.25 14.13
C VAL A 46 7.02 5.33 13.74
N ARG A 47 8.19 5.32 14.39
CA ARG A 47 9.22 6.35 14.23
C ARG A 47 10.62 5.77 14.35
N ARG A 48 11.60 6.47 13.79
CA ARG A 48 13.01 6.08 13.96
C ARG A 48 13.48 6.35 15.40
N PRO A 49 14.33 5.48 15.98
CA PRO A 49 14.75 4.19 15.45
C PRO A 49 13.63 3.14 15.50
N TYR A 50 13.44 2.38 14.42
CA TYR A 50 12.45 1.31 14.36
C TYR A 50 12.80 0.18 15.32
N THR A 51 11.79 -0.34 16.02
CA THR A 51 11.93 -1.46 16.96
C THR A 51 11.01 -2.63 16.56
N PRO A 52 11.29 -3.85 17.03
CA PRO A 52 10.42 -5.00 16.79
C PRO A 52 8.99 -4.78 17.28
N GLU A 53 8.83 -4.06 18.40
CA GLU A 53 7.52 -3.72 18.97
C GLU A 53 6.72 -2.81 18.04
N MET A 54 7.38 -1.90 17.31
CA MET A 54 6.71 -1.10 16.28
C MET A 54 6.17 -1.95 15.14
N LEU A 55 6.92 -2.96 14.72
CA LEU A 55 6.43 -3.93 13.74
C LEU A 55 5.30 -4.78 14.33
N ASP A 56 5.35 -5.14 15.62
CA ASP A 56 4.25 -5.87 16.29
C ASP A 56 2.96 -5.03 16.32
N MET A 57 3.05 -3.72 16.56
CA MET A 57 1.90 -2.81 16.49
C MET A 57 1.27 -2.77 15.10
N ILE A 58 2.10 -2.75 14.04
CA ILE A 58 1.60 -2.79 12.65
C ILE A 58 0.90 -4.12 12.36
N ASP A 59 1.50 -5.24 12.76
CA ASP A 59 0.89 -6.57 12.59
C ASP A 59 -0.45 -6.68 13.31
N TYR A 60 -0.53 -6.15 14.54
CA TYR A 60 -1.77 -6.13 15.31
C TYR A 60 -2.89 -5.36 14.60
N TRP A 61 -2.60 -4.15 14.11
CA TRP A 61 -3.56 -3.36 13.34
C TRP A 61 -3.97 -4.05 12.03
N MET A 62 -3.04 -4.74 11.36
CA MET A 62 -3.33 -5.54 10.16
C MET A 62 -4.15 -6.81 10.45
N GLY A 63 -4.37 -7.16 11.72
CA GLY A 63 -5.00 -8.42 12.13
C GLY A 63 -4.16 -9.66 11.82
N LEU A 64 -2.83 -9.52 11.74
CA LEU A 64 -1.90 -10.61 11.42
C LEU A 64 -1.43 -11.34 12.69
N GLU A 65 -1.22 -12.65 12.57
CA GLU A 65 -0.57 -13.42 13.63
C GLU A 65 0.87 -12.94 13.85
N LYS A 66 1.39 -13.12 15.06
CA LYS A 66 2.78 -12.71 15.36
C LYS A 66 3.78 -13.39 14.44
N ARG A 67 4.76 -12.63 13.94
CA ARG A 67 5.84 -13.15 13.10
C ARG A 67 6.57 -14.33 13.77
N ASP A 68 6.71 -15.40 13.01
CA ASP A 68 7.65 -16.49 13.30
C ASP A 68 8.97 -16.24 12.55
N TRP A 69 9.68 -15.18 12.95
CA TRP A 69 10.98 -14.81 12.36
C TRP A 69 12.11 -15.04 13.37
N ARG A 70 13.23 -15.55 12.87
CA ARG A 70 14.48 -15.56 13.62
C ARG A 70 15.02 -14.13 13.71
N GLU A 71 15.89 -13.88 14.71
CA GLU A 71 16.49 -12.57 14.94
C GLU A 71 17.19 -12.02 13.67
N GLU A 72 17.83 -12.89 12.90
CA GLU A 72 18.48 -12.52 11.63
C GLU A 72 17.49 -11.98 10.59
N THR A 73 16.40 -12.69 10.33
CA THR A 73 15.34 -12.26 9.39
C THR A 73 14.71 -10.94 9.85
N GLN A 74 14.48 -10.78 11.15
CA GLN A 74 13.95 -9.53 11.69
C GLN A 74 14.95 -8.37 11.49
N ARG A 75 16.24 -8.61 11.74
CA ARG A 75 17.29 -7.61 11.57
C ARG A 75 17.47 -7.21 10.10
N GLU A 76 17.44 -8.18 9.20
CA GLU A 76 17.43 -7.99 7.75
C GLU A 76 16.31 -7.03 7.33
N VAL A 77 15.06 -7.35 7.70
CA VAL A 77 13.90 -6.51 7.36
C VAL A 77 14.03 -5.11 7.96
N MET A 78 14.36 -5.00 9.25
CA MET A 78 14.53 -3.68 9.88
C MET A 78 15.60 -2.83 9.21
N LEU A 79 16.77 -3.41 8.85
CA LEU A 79 17.83 -2.69 8.15
C LEU A 79 17.37 -2.23 6.76
N ALA A 80 16.63 -3.08 6.06
CA ALA A 80 16.07 -2.72 4.77
C ALA A 80 15.06 -1.58 4.84
N LEU A 81 14.22 -1.51 5.90
CA LEU A 81 13.29 -0.40 6.11
C LEU A 81 13.99 0.96 6.25
N TYR A 82 15.27 0.99 6.65
CA TYR A 82 16.09 2.21 6.63
C TYR A 82 16.62 2.57 5.25
N ALA A 83 16.86 1.57 4.40
CA ALA A 83 17.56 1.71 3.12
C ALA A 83 16.61 1.91 1.92
N ILE A 84 15.44 1.28 1.96
CA ILE A 84 14.44 1.37 0.88
C ILE A 84 13.96 2.81 0.73
N ARG A 85 13.88 3.28 -0.52
CA ARG A 85 13.49 4.65 -0.86
C ARG A 85 12.31 4.64 -1.80
N TYR A 86 11.26 5.38 -1.45
CA TYR A 86 10.08 5.50 -2.29
C TYR A 86 10.41 6.03 -3.70
N PRO A 87 9.84 5.47 -4.79
CA PRO A 87 8.93 4.31 -4.88
C PRO A 87 9.64 2.97 -5.20
N ASP A 88 10.95 2.86 -4.98
CA ASP A 88 11.76 1.70 -5.37
C ASP A 88 11.48 0.44 -4.52
N THR A 89 11.06 -0.62 -5.20
CA THR A 89 10.76 -1.93 -4.59
C THR A 89 11.85 -2.97 -4.81
N LEU A 90 12.91 -2.67 -5.56
CA LEU A 90 13.90 -3.67 -5.99
C LEU A 90 14.68 -4.28 -4.81
N LEU A 91 14.85 -3.57 -3.70
CA LEU A 91 15.52 -4.13 -2.51
C LEU A 91 14.75 -5.32 -1.91
N LEU A 92 13.47 -5.49 -2.21
CA LEU A 92 12.74 -6.69 -1.80
C LEU A 92 13.32 -7.96 -2.42
N GLU A 93 14.03 -7.86 -3.55
CA GLU A 93 14.70 -9.00 -4.17
C GLU A 93 15.80 -9.58 -3.28
N SER A 94 16.47 -8.74 -2.48
CA SER A 94 17.57 -9.18 -1.61
C SER A 94 17.11 -9.85 -0.32
N PHE A 95 15.80 -9.90 -0.07
CA PHE A 95 15.27 -10.51 1.14
C PHE A 95 15.33 -12.04 1.08
N THR A 96 15.62 -12.66 2.23
CA THR A 96 15.45 -14.10 2.41
C THR A 96 14.01 -14.53 2.11
N GLU A 97 13.83 -15.79 1.70
CA GLU A 97 12.52 -16.34 1.35
C GLU A 97 11.48 -16.15 2.47
N LYS A 98 11.89 -16.34 3.73
CA LYS A 98 11.04 -16.16 4.92
C LYS A 98 10.64 -14.70 5.16
N ALA A 99 11.49 -13.73 4.79
CA ALA A 99 11.11 -12.32 4.82
C ALA A 99 10.13 -11.99 3.68
N ARG A 100 10.37 -12.53 2.47
CA ARG A 100 9.54 -12.29 1.27
C ARG A 100 8.20 -13.03 1.26
N SER A 101 7.99 -13.99 2.15
CA SER A 101 6.81 -14.87 2.11
C SER A 101 5.48 -14.16 2.39
N ASP A 102 5.50 -12.90 2.83
CA ASP A 102 4.30 -12.17 3.24
C ASP A 102 4.34 -10.73 2.73
N LEU A 103 3.82 -10.54 1.51
CA LEU A 103 3.77 -9.22 0.88
C LEU A 103 2.83 -8.26 1.62
N ARG A 104 1.72 -8.75 2.16
CA ARG A 104 0.74 -7.93 2.90
C ARG A 104 1.39 -7.31 4.13
N ARG A 105 2.17 -8.09 4.89
CA ARG A 105 2.97 -7.61 6.01
C ARG A 105 4.06 -6.63 5.58
N LEU A 106 4.89 -7.01 4.60
CA LEU A 106 6.03 -6.18 4.19
C LEU A 106 5.59 -4.81 3.64
N SER A 107 4.52 -4.79 2.85
CA SER A 107 3.94 -3.55 2.33
C SER A 107 3.39 -2.65 3.44
N ALA A 108 2.79 -3.22 4.49
CA ALA A 108 2.37 -2.47 5.67
C ALA A 108 3.56 -1.87 6.43
N TYR A 109 4.66 -2.62 6.62
CA TYR A 109 5.87 -2.05 7.21
C TYR A 109 6.41 -0.89 6.39
N LEU A 110 6.55 -1.08 5.08
CA LEU A 110 6.98 0.00 4.17
C LEU A 110 6.05 1.21 4.24
N HIS A 111 4.74 0.98 4.35
CA HIS A 111 3.75 2.04 4.49
C HIS A 111 3.98 2.87 5.75
N PHE A 112 4.07 2.25 6.92
CA PHE A 112 4.19 3.01 8.18
C PHE A 112 5.61 3.52 8.47
N THR A 113 6.66 2.92 7.89
CA THR A 113 8.03 3.41 8.09
C THR A 113 8.45 4.49 7.12
N ASN A 114 7.86 4.53 5.92
CA ASN A 114 8.18 5.50 4.86
C ASN A 114 6.98 6.38 4.43
N HIS A 115 5.84 6.25 5.11
CA HIS A 115 4.59 7.02 4.97
C HIS A 115 4.03 7.15 3.53
N THR A 116 4.45 6.30 2.59
CA THR A 116 4.21 6.50 1.15
C THR A 116 3.96 5.26 0.31
N TYR A 117 4.36 4.06 0.76
CA TYR A 117 4.09 2.83 0.02
C TYR A 117 2.63 2.41 0.13
N ALA A 118 2.04 1.84 -0.92
CA ALA A 118 0.70 1.28 -0.84
C ALA A 118 0.71 -0.08 -0.13
N ILE A 119 -0.15 -0.30 0.86
CA ILE A 119 -0.34 -1.61 1.48
C ILE A 119 -0.88 -2.61 0.44
N TRP A 120 -0.33 -3.80 0.33
CA TRP A 120 -0.85 -4.80 -0.60
C TRP A 120 -2.21 -5.30 -0.11
N ASP A 121 -3.20 -5.18 -0.98
CA ASP A 121 -4.59 -5.54 -0.73
C ASP A 121 -5.24 -6.01 -2.03
N GLU A 122 -5.96 -7.14 -1.95
CA GLU A 122 -6.52 -7.79 -3.12
C GLU A 122 -7.70 -7.00 -3.70
N ASP A 123 -8.50 -6.38 -2.83
CA ASP A 123 -9.61 -5.54 -3.28
C ASP A 123 -9.09 -4.30 -4.02
N THR A 124 -8.01 -3.69 -3.53
CA THR A 124 -7.31 -2.60 -4.22
C THR A 124 -6.79 -3.05 -5.59
N ARG A 125 -6.20 -4.26 -5.66
CA ARG A 125 -5.74 -4.86 -6.93
C ARG A 125 -6.91 -5.03 -7.91
N MET A 126 -8.06 -5.51 -7.43
CA MET A 126 -9.27 -5.65 -8.24
C MET A 126 -9.84 -4.30 -8.68
N GLY A 127 -9.75 -3.27 -7.84
CA GLY A 127 -10.07 -1.89 -8.21
C GLY A 127 -9.22 -1.40 -9.39
N LEU A 128 -7.91 -1.65 -9.37
CA LEU A 128 -7.00 -1.33 -10.48
C LEU A 128 -7.37 -2.08 -11.77
N VAL A 129 -7.71 -3.37 -11.66
CA VAL A 129 -8.16 -4.19 -12.80
C VAL A 129 -9.45 -3.62 -13.43
N LYS A 130 -10.43 -3.17 -12.63
CA LYS A 130 -11.64 -2.51 -13.14
C LYS A 130 -11.33 -1.23 -13.94
N LEU A 131 -10.30 -0.50 -13.54
CA LEU A 131 -9.79 0.67 -14.26
C LEU A 131 -8.98 0.30 -15.52
N GLY A 132 -8.74 -0.99 -15.77
CA GLY A 132 -7.98 -1.50 -16.91
C GLY A 132 -6.47 -1.56 -16.66
N ILE A 133 -6.03 -1.54 -15.40
CA ILE A 133 -4.63 -1.72 -15.01
C ILE A 133 -4.48 -3.14 -14.47
N GLU A 134 -3.95 -4.04 -15.30
CA GLU A 134 -3.72 -5.43 -14.93
C GLU A 134 -2.49 -5.55 -14.01
N ILE A 135 -2.72 -6.03 -12.78
CA ILE A 135 -1.67 -6.36 -11.81
C ILE A 135 -1.76 -7.86 -11.51
N PRO A 136 -0.70 -8.65 -11.75
CA PRO A 136 -0.70 -10.08 -11.43
C PRO A 136 -0.98 -10.33 -9.94
N ALA A 137 -1.70 -11.40 -9.64
CA ALA A 137 -1.78 -11.90 -8.27
C ALA A 137 -0.41 -12.46 -7.84
N THR A 138 -0.07 -12.33 -6.56
CA THR A 138 1.14 -12.90 -5.97
C THR A 138 0.92 -13.19 -4.50
N GLU A 139 1.55 -14.25 -4.01
CA GLU A 139 1.56 -14.61 -2.59
C GLU A 139 2.87 -14.17 -1.91
N SER A 140 3.94 -13.96 -2.67
CA SER A 140 5.23 -13.48 -2.16
C SER A 140 5.50 -12.04 -2.58
N ALA A 141 6.42 -11.39 -1.87
CA ALA A 141 6.88 -10.04 -2.16
C ALA A 141 7.79 -10.06 -3.40
N ASP A 142 7.17 -10.18 -4.58
CA ASP A 142 7.82 -9.95 -5.85
C ASP A 142 8.00 -8.43 -6.08
N PRO A 143 9.24 -7.94 -6.26
CA PRO A 143 9.51 -6.51 -6.39
C PRO A 143 8.87 -5.90 -7.63
N PHE A 144 8.70 -6.66 -8.72
CA PHE A 144 8.15 -6.17 -9.96
C PHE A 144 6.62 -6.10 -9.91
N VAL A 145 5.97 -7.12 -9.35
CA VAL A 145 4.51 -7.11 -9.15
C VAL A 145 4.12 -6.02 -8.16
N TYR A 146 4.80 -5.96 -7.01
CA TYR A 146 4.51 -4.93 -6.02
C TYR A 146 4.88 -3.52 -6.52
N GLY A 147 5.98 -3.39 -7.26
CA GLY A 147 6.36 -2.12 -7.90
C GLY A 147 5.34 -1.64 -8.93
N ALA A 148 4.77 -2.55 -9.72
CA ALA A 148 3.69 -2.23 -10.65
C ALA A 148 2.43 -1.76 -9.91
N TYR A 149 2.07 -2.41 -8.81
CA TYR A 149 0.95 -2.03 -7.96
C TYR A 149 1.12 -0.63 -7.36
N VAL A 150 2.29 -0.34 -6.76
CA VAL A 150 2.60 1.00 -6.21
C VAL A 150 2.57 2.06 -7.32
N SER A 151 3.19 1.78 -8.46
CA SER A 151 3.27 2.69 -9.60
C SER A 151 1.90 2.98 -10.22
N ALA A 152 0.99 1.99 -10.23
CA ALA A 152 -0.37 2.16 -10.72
C ALA A 152 -1.17 3.15 -9.88
N ILE A 153 -1.00 3.11 -8.56
CA ILE A 153 -1.66 4.06 -7.65
C ILE A 153 -1.06 5.46 -7.79
N GLU A 154 0.26 5.58 -8.00
CA GLU A 154 0.90 6.87 -8.34
C GLU A 154 0.36 7.45 -9.65
N LEU A 155 0.21 6.63 -10.69
CA LEU A 155 -0.37 7.06 -11.95
C LEU A 155 -1.78 7.64 -11.75
N LEU A 156 -2.60 7.00 -10.91
CA LEU A 156 -3.94 7.51 -10.60
C LEU A 156 -3.89 8.85 -9.87
N LYS A 157 -2.93 9.05 -8.98
CA LYS A 157 -2.71 10.34 -8.31
C LYS A 157 -2.30 11.43 -9.29
N ASP A 158 -1.51 11.10 -10.30
CA ASP A 158 -1.06 12.06 -11.32
C ASP A 158 -2.16 12.49 -12.29
N VAL A 159 -3.12 11.59 -12.57
CA VAL A 159 -4.21 11.85 -13.52
C VAL A 159 -5.53 12.25 -12.86
N ALA A 160 -5.61 12.20 -11.54
CA ALA A 160 -6.80 12.57 -10.78
C ALA A 160 -7.19 14.04 -11.01
N PRO A 161 -8.49 14.34 -11.20
CA PRO A 161 -8.99 15.71 -11.19
C PRO A 161 -8.71 16.41 -9.87
N PHE A 162 -8.55 17.75 -9.90
CA PHE A 162 -8.30 18.55 -8.69
C PHE A 162 -9.40 18.38 -7.63
N THR A 163 -10.63 18.06 -8.04
CA THR A 163 -11.78 17.83 -7.15
C THR A 163 -11.62 16.59 -6.26
N CYS A 164 -10.70 15.68 -6.60
CA CYS A 164 -10.38 14.51 -5.79
C CYS A 164 -9.38 14.82 -4.66
N PHE A 165 -8.85 16.05 -4.59
CA PHE A 165 -7.88 16.46 -3.57
C PHE A 165 -8.62 17.14 -2.43
N ILE A 166 -8.98 16.34 -1.43
CA ILE A 166 -9.66 16.80 -0.23
C ILE A 166 -8.65 16.89 0.90
N GLU A 167 -8.82 17.86 1.78
CA GLU A 167 -8.03 17.95 3.01
C GLU A 167 -8.36 16.76 3.92
N HIS A 168 -7.36 15.97 4.24
CA HIS A 168 -7.48 14.77 5.07
C HIS A 168 -6.17 14.52 5.83
N ASP A 169 -6.27 13.86 6.98
CA ASP A 169 -5.13 13.63 7.89
C ASP A 169 -4.26 12.41 7.49
N VAL A 170 -4.63 11.70 6.42
CA VAL A 170 -3.89 10.54 5.92
C VAL A 170 -2.94 10.88 4.76
N PRO A 171 -1.94 10.05 4.46
CA PRO A 171 -1.18 10.16 3.22
C PRO A 171 -2.09 10.00 1.99
N ARG A 172 -1.85 10.77 0.93
CA ARG A 172 -2.60 10.67 -0.33
C ARG A 172 -2.57 9.26 -0.93
N GLN A 173 -1.49 8.51 -0.69
CA GLN A 173 -1.42 7.11 -1.11
C GLN A 173 -2.54 6.27 -0.47
N ARG A 174 -2.79 6.48 0.83
CA ARG A 174 -3.82 5.75 1.58
C ARG A 174 -5.22 6.10 1.08
N LEU A 175 -5.46 7.38 0.77
CA LEU A 175 -6.73 7.85 0.19
C LEU A 175 -7.11 7.03 -1.06
N PHE A 176 -6.21 7.02 -2.05
CA PHE A 176 -6.45 6.33 -3.33
C PHE A 176 -6.53 4.83 -3.16
N GLN A 177 -5.66 4.25 -2.33
CA GLN A 177 -5.69 2.83 -2.01
C GLN A 177 -7.03 2.40 -1.39
N ALA A 178 -7.46 3.04 -0.31
CA ALA A 178 -8.69 2.66 0.38
C ALA A 178 -9.92 2.88 -0.51
N ALA A 179 -9.92 3.94 -1.33
CA ALA A 179 -10.96 4.13 -2.32
C ALA A 179 -10.97 3.01 -3.39
N LEU A 180 -9.80 2.58 -3.87
CA LEU A 180 -9.70 1.46 -4.81
C LEU A 180 -10.17 0.14 -4.20
N ALA A 181 -9.90 -0.10 -2.91
CA ALA A 181 -10.39 -1.29 -2.21
C ALA A 181 -11.92 -1.34 -2.20
N ALA A 182 -12.60 -0.25 -1.79
CA ALA A 182 -14.05 -0.17 -1.86
C ALA A 182 -14.58 -0.32 -3.30
N TYR A 183 -13.95 0.35 -4.27
CA TYR A 183 -14.33 0.22 -5.68
C TYR A 183 -14.12 -1.20 -6.22
N GLY A 184 -13.11 -1.93 -5.74
CA GLY A 184 -12.83 -3.32 -6.08
C GLY A 184 -13.90 -4.28 -5.59
N ARG A 185 -14.48 -4.03 -4.40
CA ARG A 185 -15.55 -4.84 -3.78
C ARG A 185 -16.92 -4.69 -4.45
N GLU A 186 -17.20 -3.55 -5.10
CA GLU A 186 -18.50 -3.25 -5.77
C GLU A 186 -18.85 -4.23 -6.91
#